data_AF-A0A9D0AD81-F1
#
_entry.id   AF-A0A9D0AD81-F1
#
_cell.length_a   1.000
_cell.length_b   1.000
_cell.length_c   1.000
_cell.angle_alpha   90.00
_cell.angle_beta   90.00
_cell.angle_gamma   90.00
#
_symmetry.space_group_name_H-M   'P 1'
#
loop_
_entity.id
_entity.type
_entity.pdbx_description
1 polymer ?
#
loop_
_entity_poly.entity_id
_entity_poly.type
_entity_poly.pdbx_seq_one_letter_code
_entity_poly.pdbx_strand_id
1 'polypeptide(L)' 'MPENRLTVYGWIPLWLVLVITALLCRPPLPIDETRYLSVAWEMWQNHQFLVPHINGLPYSHKPPLLF' A
#
# COMPACT_ATOMS: atom_id res chain seq x y z
N MET A 1 -36.39 -9.41 22.06
CA MET A 1 -35.05 -9.84 22.52
C MET A 1 -34.10 -8.70 22.23
N PRO A 2 -33.48 -8.03 23.22
CA PRO A 2 -32.60 -6.91 22.93
C PRO A 2 -31.34 -7.48 22.29
N GLU A 3 -31.16 -7.17 21.01
CA GLU A 3 -29.94 -7.48 20.27
C GLU A 3 -28.72 -6.90 20.99
N ASN A 4 -27.76 -7.78 21.29
CA ASN A 4 -26.55 -7.48 22.06
C ASN A 4 -25.65 -6.57 21.21
N ARG A 5 -25.92 -5.26 21.21
CA ARG A 5 -25.21 -4.26 20.42
C ARG A 5 -23.69 -4.29 20.63
N LEU A 6 -23.25 -4.69 21.83
CA LEU A 6 -21.84 -4.88 22.18
C LEU A 6 -21.12 -5.90 21.29
N THR A 7 -21.79 -6.99 20.90
CA THR A 7 -21.20 -7.97 19.96
C THR A 7 -20.99 -7.37 18.58
N VAL A 8 -21.96 -6.61 18.06
CA VAL A 8 -21.85 -5.98 16.73
C VAL A 8 -20.70 -4.96 16.69
N TYR A 9 -20.54 -4.15 17.74
CA TYR A 9 -19.45 -3.17 17.81
C TYR A 9 -18.07 -3.79 18.04
N GLY A 10 -17.97 -5.01 18.58
CA GLY A 10 -16.70 -5.70 18.78
C GLY A 10 -16.12 -6.35 17.51
N TRP A 11 -16.98 -6.72 16.55
CA TRP A 11 -16.53 -7.38 15.32
C TRP A 11 -15.78 -6.45 14.36
N ILE A 12 -16.21 -5.18 14.27
CA ILE A 12 -15.56 -4.18 13.41
C ILE A 12 -14.09 -3.94 13.80
N PRO A 13 -13.74 -3.61 15.06
CA PRO A 13 -12.35 -3.39 15.45
C PRO A 13 -11.53 -4.68 15.34
N LEU A 14 -12.10 -5.85 15.69
CA LEU A 14 -11.42 -7.13 15.50
C LEU A 14 -11.08 -7.38 14.03
N TRP A 15 -12.04 -7.18 13.13
CA TRP A 15 -11.84 -7.31 11.70
C TRP A 15 -10.78 -6.33 11.17
N LEU A 16 -10.82 -5.06 11.60
CA LEU A 16 -9.82 -4.06 11.23
C LEU A 16 -8.40 -4.45 11.69
N VAL A 17 -8.25 -4.91 12.92
CA VAL A 17 -6.95 -5.37 13.45
C VAL A 17 -6.42 -6.52 12.61
N LEU A 18 -7.26 -7.50 12.27
CA LEU A 18 -6.87 -8.63 11.42
C LEU A 18 -6.46 -8.17 10.01
N VAL A 19 -7.21 -7.26 9.38
CA VAL A 19 -6.90 -6.70 8.06
C VAL A 19 -5.58 -5.94 8.08
N ILE A 20 -5.38 -5.05 9.05
CA ILE A 20 -4.14 -4.27 9.19
C ILE A 20 -2.96 -5.22 9.39
N THR A 21 -3.11 -6.23 10.26
CA THR A 21 -2.05 -7.22 10.51
C THR A 21 -1.70 -7.99 9.23
N ALA A 22 -2.69 -8.42 8.47
CA ALA A 22 -2.48 -9.09 7.19
C ALA A 22 -1.78 -8.19 6.15
N LEU A 23 -2.13 -6.90 6.09
CA LEU A 23 -1.49 -5.93 5.20
C LEU A 23 -0.03 -5.66 5.57
N LEU A 24 0.29 -5.60 6.87
CA LEU A 24 1.65 -5.32 7.35
C LEU A 24 2.58 -6.54 7.28
N CYS A 25 2.05 -7.74 7.48
CA CYS A 25 2.87 -8.96 7.54
C CYS A 25 3.05 -9.65 6.19
N ARG A 26 2.23 -9.35 5.18
CA ARG A 26 2.38 -9.98 3.85
C ARG A 26 3.55 -9.35 3.08
N PRO A 27 4.29 -10.15 2.29
CA PRO A 27 5.23 -9.58 1.33
C PRO A 27 4.49 -8.82 0.21
N PRO A 28 5.16 -7.84 -0.44
CA PRO A 28 4.60 -7.17 -1.61
C PRO A 28 4.28 -8.16 -2.73
N LEU A 29 3.11 -8.03 -3.33
CA LEU A 29 2.66 -8.90 -4.40
C LEU A 29 3.35 -8.54 -5.72
N PRO A 30 4.04 -9.50 -6.38
CA PRO A 30 4.50 -9.29 -7.74
C PRO A 30 3.29 -9.24 -8.70
N ILE A 31 3.31 -8.48 -9.79
CA ILE A 31 4.38 -7.62 -10.31
C ILE A 31 4.19 -6.13 -9.97
N ASP A 32 2.97 -5.72 -9.61
CA ASP A 32 2.61 -4.31 -9.51
C ASP A 32 3.10 -3.66 -8.23
N GLU A 33 2.91 -4.30 -7.06
CA GLU A 33 3.31 -3.70 -5.78
C GLU A 33 4.83 -3.58 -5.67
N THR A 34 5.55 -4.61 -6.15
CA THR A 34 7.02 -4.57 -6.20
C THR A 34 7.51 -3.48 -7.14
N ARG A 35 6.89 -3.32 -8.32
CA ARG A 35 7.24 -2.26 -9.28
C ARG A 35 7.02 -0.88 -8.70
N TYR A 36 5.88 -0.63 -8.05
CA TYR A 36 5.59 0.67 -7.44
C TYR A 36 6.54 1.00 -6.31
N LEU A 37 6.86 0.00 -5.47
CA LEU A 37 7.84 0.18 -4.41
C LEU A 37 9.22 0.56 -4.98
N SER A 38 9.67 -0.11 -6.06
CA SER A 38 10.94 0.23 -6.72
C SER A 38 10.94 1.66 -7.27
N VAL A 39 9.87 2.08 -7.93
CA VAL A 39 9.74 3.44 -8.49
C VAL A 39 9.75 4.49 -7.38
N ALA A 40 8.93 4.30 -6.34
CA ALA A 40 8.85 5.18 -5.18
C ALA A 40 10.21 5.31 -4.49
N TRP A 41 10.93 4.19 -4.36
CA TRP A 41 12.27 4.14 -3.79
C TRP A 41 13.27 4.95 -4.61
N GLU A 42 13.29 4.79 -5.94
CA GLU A 42 14.18 5.59 -6.81
C GLU A 42 13.84 7.08 -6.78
N MET A 43 12.56 7.44 -6.74
CA MET A 43 12.13 8.84 -6.61
C MET A 43 12.60 9.45 -5.29
N TRP A 44 12.50 8.68 -4.19
CA TRP A 44 12.99 9.09 -2.87
C TRP A 44 14.51 9.26 -2.84
N GLN A 45 15.26 8.29 -3.35
CA GLN A 45 16.74 8.32 -3.35
C GLN A 45 17.30 9.44 -4.22
N ASN A 46 16.67 9.71 -5.37
CA ASN A 46 17.13 10.75 -6.30
C ASN A 46 16.51 12.14 -6.03
N HIS A 47 15.63 12.26 -5.03
CA HIS A 47 14.84 13.47 -4.75
C HIS A 47 14.06 14.01 -5.96
N GLN A 48 13.69 13.13 -6.90
CA GLN A 48 13.03 13.47 -8.15
C GLN A 48 11.59 12.98 -8.18
N PHE A 49 10.68 13.78 -7.63
CA PHE A 49 9.28 13.41 -7.42
C PHE A 49 8.36 13.69 -8.63
N LEU A 50 8.86 14.37 -9.67
CA LEU A 50 8.07 14.73 -10.85
C LEU A 50 8.15 13.70 -11.97
N VAL A 51 9.31 13.06 -12.13
CA VAL A 51 9.57 12.09 -13.20
C VAL A 51 9.90 10.75 -12.55
N PRO A 52 8.98 9.79 -12.58
CA PRO A 52 9.23 8.46 -12.05
C PRO A 52 10.35 7.77 -12.81
N HIS A 53 11.21 7.04 -12.11
CA HIS A 53 12.28 6.22 -12.69
C HIS A 53 12.15 4.78 -12.22
N ILE A 54 12.54 3.84 -13.08
CA ILE A 54 12.69 2.43 -12.73
C ILE A 54 13.96 1.87 -13.39
N ASN A 55 14.82 1.27 -12.59
CA ASN A 55 16.15 0.81 -12.99
C ASN A 55 16.95 1.91 -13.73
N GLY A 56 16.81 3.17 -13.32
CA GLY A 56 17.48 4.32 -13.93
C GLY A 56 16.90 4.81 -15.26
N LEU A 57 15.79 4.23 -15.73
CA LEU A 57 15.08 4.69 -16.93
C LEU A 57 13.79 5.43 -16.57
N PRO A 58 13.39 6.49 -17.30
CA PRO A 58 12.14 7.19 -17.06
C PRO A 58 10.92 6.26 -17.24
N TYR A 59 10.07 6.19 -16.22
CA TYR A 59 8.84 5.39 -16.21
C TYR A 59 7.61 6.28 -16.47
N SER A 60 7.24 6.44 -17.74
CA SER A 60 6.14 7.33 -18.17
C SER A 60 4.76 6.67 -18.19
N HIS A 61 4.62 5.43 -17.72
CA HIS A 61 3.39 4.66 -17.88
C HIS A 61 2.27 5.10 -16.91
N LYS A 62 2.62 5.81 -15.83
CA LYS A 62 1.69 6.29 -14.80
C LYS A 62 2.14 7.66 -14.24
N PRO A 63 1.19 8.48 -13.78
CA PRO A 63 1.50 9.78 -13.18
C PRO A 63 2.25 9.63 -11.84
N PRO A 64 3.06 10.63 -11.45
CA PRO A 64 3.94 10.55 -10.28
C PRO A 64 3.22 10.43 -8.93
N LEU A 65 1.96 10.85 -8.82
CA LEU A 65 1.16 10.81 -7.58
C LEU A 65 0.81 9.39 -7.11
N LEU A 66 1.17 8.36 -7.88
CA LEU A 66 0.92 6.96 -7.54
C LEU A 66 2.15 6.26 -6.92
N PHE A 67 3.23 6.99 -6.65
CA PHE A 67 4.51 6.48 -6.15
C PHE A 67 4.98 7.26 -4.92
#